data_AF-L2F9P2-F1
#
_entry.id   AF-L2F9P2-F1
#
_cell.length_a   1.000
_cell.length_b   1.000
_cell.length_c   1.000
_cell.angle_alpha   90.00
_cell.angle_beta   90.00
_cell.angle_gamma   90.00
#
_symmetry.space_group_name_H-M   'P 1'
#
loop_
_entity.id
_entity.type
_entity.pdbx_description
1 polymer ?
#
loop_
_entity_poly.entity_id
_entity_poly.type
_entity_poly.pdbx_seq_one_letter_code
_entity_poly.pdbx_strand_id
1 'polypeptide(L)'
;MSAKPKEVIMDIDRILKQTVDKDNKVNNVTAFNRSTGIRESLNENLIPEQLFDDPNTKQKEAQGISAVKALQIAQEQGQIIYTITKENYAKILPKLNHSLDVMTDVRNAINAGKEVTISQTQVHAFGWHGTGYIVLDPTTGTGVYLIGGGVDGGFLNFFGENANPFALALGAVSVLATLGSVSLPITIAILSISFFVGIMVTLATNLTLIENNCPDTTIIMNSVLNFIGFTLGVFLKGTGTAIVTAFSSWLYNNILPSVAPLCKYK
;
A
#
# COMPACT_ATOMS: atom_id res chain seq x y z
N MET A 1 -25.99 -31.76 1.15
CA MET A 1 -25.58 -30.43 0.63
C MET A 1 -24.19 -30.15 1.19
N SER A 2 -23.14 -30.38 0.39
CA SER A 2 -21.76 -30.07 0.78
C SER A 2 -21.51 -28.61 0.47
N ALA A 3 -21.54 -27.75 1.50
CA ALA A 3 -21.13 -26.37 1.36
C ALA A 3 -19.59 -26.36 1.29
N LYS A 4 -19.03 -26.34 0.08
CA LYS A 4 -17.61 -26.03 -0.09
C LYS A 4 -17.41 -24.56 0.30
N PRO A 5 -16.54 -24.23 1.27
CA PRO A 5 -16.21 -22.84 1.58
C PRO A 5 -15.70 -22.19 0.30
N LYS A 6 -16.31 -21.06 -0.09
CA LYS A 6 -16.04 -20.44 -1.40
C LYS A 6 -14.68 -19.74 -1.43
N GLU A 7 -14.12 -19.42 -0.26
CA GLU A 7 -12.81 -18.79 -0.10
C GLU A 7 -12.41 -18.89 1.38
N VAL A 8 -11.14 -19.21 1.67
CA VAL A 8 -10.57 -19.18 3.02
C VAL A 8 -9.29 -18.37 2.96
N ILE A 9 -9.23 -17.31 3.75
CA ILE A 9 -8.03 -16.47 3.88
C ILE A 9 -7.40 -16.83 5.22
N MET A 10 -6.13 -17.25 5.17
CA MET A 10 -5.29 -17.47 6.34
C MET A 10 -4.20 -16.42 6.31
N ASP A 11 -4.17 -15.58 7.33
CA ASP A 11 -3.11 -14.60 7.55
C ASP A 11 -2.45 -14.88 8.90
N ILE A 12 -1.14 -14.68 8.99
CA ILE A 12 -0.39 -14.78 10.23
C ILE A 12 -0.10 -13.38 10.73
N ASP A 13 -1.00 -12.85 11.58
CA ASP A 13 -0.90 -11.49 12.12
C ASP A 13 0.45 -11.21 12.80
N ARG A 14 0.99 -12.19 13.52
CA ARG A 14 2.22 -12.01 14.30
C ARG A 14 2.95 -13.31 14.62
N ILE A 15 4.23 -13.35 14.28
CA ILE A 15 5.18 -14.37 14.76
C ILE A 15 6.25 -13.67 15.60
N LEU A 16 6.34 -14.04 16.88
CA LEU A 16 7.43 -13.62 17.76
C LEU A 16 8.48 -14.71 17.81
N LYS A 17 9.69 -14.42 17.35
CA LYS A 17 10.82 -15.34 17.40
C LYS A 17 12.10 -14.65 17.84
N GLN A 18 12.90 -15.36 18.63
CA GLN A 18 14.26 -14.97 18.98
C GLN A 18 15.21 -16.07 18.48
N THR A 19 16.08 -15.72 17.56
CA THR A 19 17.04 -16.65 16.96
C THR A 19 18.44 -16.34 17.50
N VAL A 20 19.11 -17.36 18.02
CA VAL A 20 20.51 -17.28 18.47
C VAL A 20 21.31 -18.45 17.91
N ASP A 21 22.53 -18.17 17.45
CA ASP A 21 23.47 -19.21 17.00
C ASP A 21 24.41 -19.60 18.15
N LYS A 22 24.70 -20.90 18.28
CA LYS A 22 25.56 -21.42 19.37
C LYS A 22 26.99 -20.90 19.29
N ASP A 23 27.49 -20.65 18.08
CA ASP A 23 28.84 -20.14 17.83
C ASP A 23 28.86 -18.61 17.67
N ASN A 24 27.73 -17.93 17.92
CA ASN A 24 27.54 -16.50 17.72
C ASN A 24 27.86 -16.02 16.28
N LYS A 25 27.63 -16.89 15.28
CA LYS A 25 27.84 -16.54 13.87
C LYS A 25 26.59 -15.89 13.29
N VAL A 26 26.67 -14.60 13.00
CA VAL A 26 25.57 -13.80 12.42
C VAL A 26 25.05 -14.41 11.11
N ASN A 27 25.93 -14.91 10.25
CA ASN A 27 25.53 -15.52 8.98
C ASN A 27 24.60 -16.74 9.14
N ASN A 28 24.79 -17.54 10.19
CA ASN A 28 23.92 -18.68 10.48
C ASN A 28 22.52 -18.22 10.92
N VAL A 29 22.47 -17.16 11.73
CA VAL A 29 21.22 -16.54 12.16
C VAL A 29 20.46 -15.99 10.96
N THR A 30 21.15 -15.24 10.09
CA THR A 30 20.57 -14.68 8.85
C THR A 30 20.04 -15.79 7.93
N ALA A 31 20.81 -16.85 7.71
CA ALA A 31 20.38 -17.98 6.88
C ALA A 31 19.16 -18.71 7.47
N PHE A 32 19.15 -18.92 8.79
CA PHE A 32 18.02 -19.51 9.48
C PHE A 32 16.76 -18.64 9.36
N ASN A 33 16.87 -17.33 9.59
CA ASN A 33 15.76 -16.39 9.47
C ASN A 33 15.16 -16.40 8.05
N ARG A 34 16.01 -16.43 7.01
CA ARG A 34 15.54 -16.54 5.62
C ARG A 34 14.79 -17.86 5.36
N SER A 35 15.33 -18.98 5.83
CA SER A 35 14.70 -20.29 5.64
C SER A 35 13.37 -20.44 6.39
N THR A 36 13.26 -19.83 7.57
CA THR A 36 12.02 -19.84 8.35
C THR A 36 10.93 -19.02 7.68
N GLY A 37 11.24 -17.82 7.18
CA GLY A 37 10.25 -16.97 6.49
C GLY A 37 9.62 -17.64 5.26
N ILE A 38 10.43 -18.34 4.45
CA ILE A 38 9.92 -19.09 3.28
C ILE A 38 8.93 -20.17 3.72
N ARG A 39 9.24 -20.89 4.80
CA ARG A 39 8.36 -21.95 5.33
C ARG A 39 7.09 -21.39 5.95
N GLU A 40 7.18 -20.26 6.64
CA GLU A 40 6.04 -19.54 7.21
C GLU A 40 5.06 -19.14 6.09
N SER A 41 5.54 -18.47 5.04
CA SER A 41 4.69 -18.10 3.89
C SER A 41 4.14 -19.30 3.11
N LEU A 42 4.92 -20.39 2.96
CA LEU A 42 4.39 -21.62 2.36
C LEU A 42 3.29 -22.27 3.22
N ASN A 43 3.38 -22.19 4.54
CA ASN A 43 2.36 -22.77 5.41
C ASN A 43 1.01 -22.04 5.32
N GLU A 44 1.00 -20.75 4.97
CA GLU A 44 -0.23 -19.97 4.76
C GLU A 44 -1.09 -20.54 3.64
N ASN A 45 -0.50 -21.14 2.60
CA ASN A 45 -1.25 -21.84 1.57
C ASN A 45 -1.35 -23.35 1.82
N LEU A 46 -0.31 -23.99 2.37
CA LEU A 46 -0.28 -25.45 2.53
C LEU A 46 -1.25 -25.97 3.59
N ILE A 47 -1.41 -25.26 4.72
CA ILE A 47 -2.30 -25.73 5.80
C ILE A 47 -3.77 -25.72 5.34
N PRO A 48 -4.30 -24.63 4.74
CA PRO A 48 -5.64 -24.66 4.16
C PRO A 48 -5.81 -25.74 3.09
N GLU A 49 -4.82 -25.90 2.20
CA GLU A 49 -4.87 -26.95 1.18
C GLU A 49 -5.05 -28.34 1.81
N GLN A 50 -4.24 -28.69 2.81
CA GLN A 50 -4.34 -29.98 3.50
C GLN A 50 -5.64 -30.14 4.30
N LEU A 51 -6.16 -29.06 4.87
CA LEU A 51 -7.37 -29.09 5.69
C LEU A 51 -8.64 -29.26 4.85
N PHE A 52 -8.67 -28.65 3.65
CA PHE A 52 -9.84 -28.63 2.77
C PHE A 52 -9.75 -29.62 1.60
N ASP A 53 -8.60 -30.25 1.37
CA ASP A 53 -8.49 -31.39 0.46
C ASP A 53 -9.19 -32.63 1.06
N ASP A 54 -10.08 -33.26 0.29
CA ASP A 54 -10.72 -34.51 0.69
C ASP A 54 -9.71 -35.67 0.53
N PRO A 55 -9.34 -36.37 1.62
CA PRO A 55 -8.36 -37.47 1.57
C PRO A 55 -8.80 -38.65 0.70
N ASN A 56 -10.07 -38.72 0.31
CA ASN A 56 -10.62 -39.80 -0.51
C ASN A 56 -10.59 -39.50 -2.01
N THR A 57 -10.18 -38.31 -2.42
CA THR A 57 -10.10 -37.90 -3.83
C THR A 57 -8.65 -37.75 -4.28
N LYS A 58 -8.33 -38.20 -5.50
CA LYS A 58 -6.97 -38.09 -6.07
C LYS A 58 -6.64 -36.71 -6.65
N GLN A 59 -7.62 -35.81 -6.71
CA GLN A 59 -7.45 -34.46 -7.21
C GLN A 59 -7.39 -33.51 -6.02
N LYS A 60 -6.36 -32.65 -5.97
CA LYS A 60 -6.34 -31.54 -5.01
C LYS A 60 -7.47 -30.59 -5.36
N GLU A 61 -8.47 -30.49 -4.50
CA GLU A 61 -9.64 -29.64 -4.70
C GLU A 61 -9.43 -28.25 -4.10
N ALA A 62 -8.56 -28.14 -3.09
CA ALA A 62 -8.17 -26.91 -2.45
C ALA A 62 -6.83 -26.41 -3.01
N GLN A 63 -6.79 -25.16 -3.45
CA GLN A 63 -5.57 -24.51 -3.93
C GLN A 63 -5.47 -23.12 -3.28
N GLY A 64 -4.44 -22.93 -2.47
CA GLY A 64 -4.12 -21.63 -1.87
C GLY A 64 -3.07 -20.89 -2.69
N ILE A 65 -2.95 -19.59 -2.45
CA ILE A 65 -1.86 -18.76 -2.97
C ILE A 65 -1.14 -18.15 -1.77
N SER A 66 0.19 -18.27 -1.76
CA SER A 66 1.10 -17.54 -0.87
C SER A 66 2.08 -16.74 -1.71
N ALA A 67 2.82 -15.80 -1.10
CA ALA A 67 3.84 -15.04 -1.83
C ALA A 67 4.89 -15.96 -2.48
N VAL A 68 5.35 -16.99 -1.75
CA VAL A 68 6.31 -17.98 -2.26
C VAL A 68 5.71 -18.81 -3.39
N LYS A 69 4.47 -19.30 -3.22
CA LYS A 69 3.80 -20.09 -4.26
C LYS A 69 3.51 -19.26 -5.51
N ALA A 70 3.16 -17.98 -5.38
CA ALA A 70 2.98 -17.09 -6.51
C ALA A 70 4.29 -16.89 -7.29
N LEU A 71 5.44 -16.74 -6.61
CA LEU A 71 6.75 -16.69 -7.28
C LEU A 71 7.11 -18.01 -7.95
N GLN A 72 6.77 -19.14 -7.33
CA GLN A 72 6.96 -20.46 -7.95
C GLN A 72 6.13 -20.59 -9.24
N ILE A 73 4.85 -20.19 -9.19
CA ILE A 73 3.98 -20.22 -10.37
C ILE A 73 4.49 -19.27 -11.46
N ALA A 74 4.97 -18.08 -11.09
CA ALA A 74 5.60 -17.16 -12.05
C ALA A 74 6.79 -17.82 -12.76
N GLN A 75 7.64 -18.53 -12.01
CA GLN A 75 8.76 -19.27 -12.58
C GLN A 75 8.29 -20.42 -13.50
N GLU A 76 7.27 -21.17 -13.10
CA GLU A 76 6.64 -22.23 -13.92
C GLU A 76 6.01 -21.68 -15.21
N GLN A 77 5.49 -20.44 -15.17
CA GLN A 77 4.98 -19.70 -16.33
C GLN A 77 6.10 -19.10 -17.21
N GLY A 78 7.36 -19.33 -16.88
CA GLY A 78 8.51 -18.83 -17.63
C GLY A 78 8.82 -17.34 -17.40
N GLN A 79 8.24 -16.72 -16.38
CA GLN A 79 8.57 -15.35 -16.01
C GLN A 79 9.94 -15.30 -15.31
N ILE A 80 10.64 -14.17 -15.50
CA ILE A 80 11.90 -13.92 -14.80
C ILE A 80 11.57 -13.43 -13.38
N ILE A 81 12.19 -14.06 -12.38
CA ILE A 81 12.18 -13.58 -11.00
C ILE A 81 13.38 -12.68 -10.79
N TYR A 82 13.14 -11.44 -10.39
CA TYR A 82 14.17 -10.46 -10.11
C TYR A 82 14.40 -10.34 -8.60
N THR A 83 15.67 -10.28 -8.22
CA THR A 83 16.08 -9.77 -6.91
C THR A 83 16.59 -8.34 -7.08
N ILE A 84 15.86 -7.41 -6.49
CA ILE A 84 16.06 -5.98 -6.61
C ILE A 84 16.74 -5.48 -5.35
N THR A 85 17.79 -4.71 -5.54
CA THR A 85 18.56 -4.03 -4.51
C THR A 85 18.75 -2.57 -4.93
N LYS A 86 19.27 -1.74 -4.03
CA LYS A 86 19.50 -0.32 -4.32
C LYS A 86 20.42 -0.11 -5.53
N GLU A 87 21.35 -1.04 -5.77
CA GLU A 87 22.35 -0.97 -6.83
C GLU A 87 21.78 -1.27 -8.22
N ASN A 88 20.78 -2.15 -8.31
CA ASN A 88 20.23 -2.61 -9.60
C ASN A 88 18.83 -2.06 -9.91
N TYR A 89 18.18 -1.44 -8.92
CA TYR A 89 16.81 -0.93 -8.97
C TYR A 89 16.51 -0.12 -10.23
N ALA A 90 17.35 0.86 -10.58
CA ALA A 90 17.11 1.73 -11.73
C ALA A 90 17.04 0.99 -13.08
N LYS A 91 17.67 -0.18 -13.19
CA LYS A 91 17.70 -1.01 -14.41
C LYS A 91 16.56 -2.03 -14.47
N ILE A 92 16.08 -2.47 -13.30
CA ILE A 92 15.08 -3.53 -13.20
C ILE A 92 13.66 -2.96 -13.16
N LEU A 93 13.44 -1.85 -12.45
CA LEU A 93 12.10 -1.28 -12.26
C LEU A 93 11.31 -1.07 -13.56
N PRO A 94 11.91 -0.55 -14.66
CA PRO A 94 11.18 -0.37 -15.93
C PRO A 94 10.76 -1.68 -16.60
N LYS A 95 11.30 -2.82 -16.19
CA LYS A 95 10.99 -4.16 -16.75
C LYS A 95 9.83 -4.84 -16.03
N LEU A 96 9.42 -4.30 -14.88
CA LEU A 96 8.36 -4.85 -14.04
C LEU A 96 7.01 -4.27 -14.44
N ASN A 97 5.97 -5.11 -14.44
CA ASN A 97 4.60 -4.71 -14.73
C ASN A 97 3.64 -5.27 -13.67
N HIS A 98 3.38 -4.49 -12.63
CA HIS A 98 2.48 -4.79 -11.51
C HIS A 98 1.58 -3.61 -11.20
N SER A 99 0.65 -3.77 -10.24
CA SER A 99 -0.19 -2.67 -9.76
C SER A 99 0.63 -1.52 -9.17
N LEU A 100 0.06 -0.31 -9.17
CA LEU A 100 0.72 0.88 -8.66
C LEU A 100 1.11 0.76 -7.18
N ASP A 101 0.25 0.14 -6.37
CA ASP A 101 0.50 -0.06 -4.93
C ASP A 101 1.74 -0.94 -4.71
N VAL A 102 1.79 -2.11 -5.36
CA VAL A 102 2.95 -3.02 -5.30
C VAL A 102 4.21 -2.32 -5.78
N MET A 103 4.13 -1.58 -6.88
CA MET A 103 5.29 -0.86 -7.40
C MET A 103 5.78 0.21 -6.42
N THR A 104 4.88 0.87 -5.70
CA THR A 104 5.19 1.88 -4.67
C THR A 104 5.85 1.24 -3.46
N ASP A 105 5.29 0.14 -2.95
CA ASP A 105 5.88 -0.63 -1.85
C ASP A 105 7.29 -1.11 -2.18
N VAL A 106 7.50 -1.59 -3.41
CA VAL A 106 8.83 -1.97 -3.90
C VAL A 106 9.78 -0.77 -3.84
N ARG A 107 9.38 0.43 -4.30
CA ARG A 107 10.26 1.62 -4.21
C ARG A 107 10.61 1.95 -2.76
N ASN A 108 9.62 1.92 -1.88
CA ASN A 108 9.77 2.25 -0.46
C ASN A 108 10.70 1.27 0.25
N ALA A 109 10.51 -0.03 0.02
CA ALA A 109 11.38 -1.08 0.56
C ALA A 109 12.84 -0.89 0.12
N ILE A 110 13.07 -0.63 -1.17
CA ILE A 110 14.43 -0.41 -1.69
C ILE A 110 15.04 0.88 -1.13
N ASN A 111 14.26 1.97 -1.02
CA ASN A 111 14.72 3.21 -0.39
C ASN A 111 15.11 3.02 1.09
N ALA A 112 14.41 2.12 1.79
CA ALA A 112 14.74 1.70 3.15
C ALA A 112 15.94 0.73 3.25
N GLY A 113 16.62 0.43 2.14
CA GLY A 113 17.79 -0.44 2.10
C GLY A 113 17.48 -1.93 2.21
N LYS A 114 16.24 -2.34 1.92
CA LYS A 114 15.83 -3.75 1.85
C LYS A 114 16.09 -4.31 0.46
N GLU A 115 16.11 -5.64 0.34
CA GLU A 115 16.14 -6.35 -0.93
C GLU A 115 14.71 -6.87 -1.25
N VAL A 116 14.30 -6.80 -2.50
CA VAL A 116 12.95 -7.23 -2.92
C VAL A 116 13.05 -8.32 -3.98
N THR A 117 12.38 -9.45 -3.77
CA THR A 117 12.25 -10.52 -4.78
C THR A 117 10.85 -10.53 -5.35
N ILE A 118 10.72 -10.34 -6.67
CA ILE A 118 9.44 -10.17 -7.38
C ILE A 118 9.51 -10.77 -8.79
N SER A 119 8.39 -11.25 -9.32
CA SER A 119 8.29 -11.69 -10.72
C SER A 119 8.30 -10.51 -11.69
N GLN A 120 8.44 -10.76 -13.00
CA GLN A 120 8.40 -9.69 -14.00
C GLN A 120 7.01 -9.07 -14.16
N THR A 121 5.97 -9.89 -14.09
CA THR A 121 4.58 -9.47 -14.27
C THR A 121 3.69 -10.11 -13.21
N GLN A 122 2.44 -9.67 -13.13
CA GLN A 122 1.44 -10.33 -12.31
C GLN A 122 1.24 -11.79 -12.73
N VAL A 123 0.80 -12.62 -11.79
CA VAL A 123 0.55 -14.04 -11.96
C VAL A 123 -0.95 -14.27 -11.95
N HIS A 124 -1.39 -15.14 -12.85
CA HIS A 124 -2.76 -15.63 -12.89
C HIS A 124 -2.77 -17.11 -12.54
N ALA A 125 -3.44 -17.48 -11.45
CA ALA A 125 -3.56 -18.86 -11.03
C ALA A 125 -4.83 -19.07 -10.21
N PHE A 126 -5.55 -20.16 -10.48
CA PHE A 126 -6.68 -20.61 -9.65
C PHE A 126 -7.79 -19.56 -9.46
N GLY A 127 -7.99 -18.68 -10.44
CA GLY A 127 -8.94 -17.57 -10.38
C GLY A 127 -8.42 -16.32 -9.64
N TRP A 128 -7.24 -16.40 -9.03
CA TRP A 128 -6.53 -15.26 -8.45
C TRP A 128 -5.64 -14.58 -9.50
N HIS A 129 -5.61 -13.25 -9.42
CA HIS A 129 -4.73 -12.40 -10.23
C HIS A 129 -4.03 -11.39 -9.32
N GLY A 130 -2.70 -11.47 -9.26
CA GLY A 130 -1.94 -10.56 -8.42
C GLY A 130 -0.45 -10.81 -8.47
N THR A 131 0.26 -10.45 -7.41
CA THR A 131 1.73 -10.48 -7.33
C THR A 131 2.15 -10.97 -5.96
N GLY A 132 2.84 -12.10 -5.91
CA GLY A 132 3.62 -12.46 -4.73
C GLY A 132 4.99 -11.80 -4.80
N TYR A 133 5.42 -11.15 -3.72
CA TYR A 133 6.74 -10.58 -3.62
C TYR A 133 7.27 -10.67 -2.18
N ILE A 134 8.58 -10.64 -2.05
CA ILE A 134 9.27 -10.81 -0.77
C ILE A 134 10.13 -9.60 -0.53
N VAL A 135 10.02 -8.97 0.64
CA VAL A 135 10.90 -7.89 1.08
C VAL A 135 11.76 -8.41 2.23
N LEU A 136 13.07 -8.46 2.04
CA LEU A 136 14.02 -8.98 3.00
C LEU A 136 14.96 -7.88 3.48
N ASP A 137 15.32 -7.94 4.76
CA ASP A 137 16.43 -7.19 5.30
C ASP A 137 17.72 -7.99 5.10
N PRO A 138 18.68 -7.49 4.30
CA PRO A 138 19.92 -8.22 4.04
C PRO A 138 20.81 -8.37 5.29
N THR A 139 20.64 -7.51 6.29
CA THR A 139 21.48 -7.52 7.51
C THR A 139 21.02 -8.56 8.53
N THR A 140 19.71 -8.68 8.73
CA THR A 140 19.11 -9.56 9.75
C THR A 140 18.54 -10.86 9.16
N GLY A 141 18.31 -10.90 7.85
CA GLY A 141 17.71 -12.03 7.13
C GLY A 141 16.22 -12.21 7.40
N THR A 142 15.59 -11.30 8.14
CA THR A 142 14.13 -11.28 8.30
C THR A 142 13.48 -10.62 7.10
N GLY A 143 12.30 -11.09 6.73
CA GLY A 143 11.55 -10.52 5.63
C GLY A 143 10.06 -10.70 5.79
N VAL A 144 9.33 -9.90 5.04
CA VAL A 144 7.88 -9.98 4.88
C VAL A 144 7.57 -10.55 3.51
N TYR A 145 6.54 -11.40 3.48
CA TYR A 145 6.13 -12.17 2.32
C TYR A 145 4.72 -11.68 1.98
N LEU A 146 4.59 -10.98 0.86
CA LEU A 146 3.43 -10.15 0.57
C LEU A 146 2.74 -10.62 -0.71
N ILE A 147 1.41 -10.48 -0.72
CA ILE A 147 0.56 -10.76 -1.87
C ILE A 147 -0.17 -9.46 -2.22
N GLY A 148 0.22 -8.83 -3.32
CA GLY A 148 -0.50 -7.69 -3.90
C GLY A 148 -1.52 -8.15 -4.93
N GLY A 149 -2.69 -7.50 -5.00
CA GLY A 149 -3.76 -7.97 -5.92
C GLY A 149 -5.14 -7.39 -5.69
N GLY A 150 -5.30 -6.51 -4.69
CA GLY A 150 -6.50 -5.71 -4.52
C GLY A 150 -7.49 -6.26 -3.49
N VAL A 151 -7.19 -6.02 -2.21
CA VAL A 151 -8.17 -5.48 -1.23
C VAL A 151 -7.43 -4.62 -0.19
N ASP A 152 -6.35 -3.94 -0.59
CA ASP A 152 -5.67 -3.00 0.29
C ASP A 152 -6.63 -1.83 0.52
N GLY A 153 -7.30 -1.84 1.67
CA GLY A 153 -8.44 -0.98 2.05
C GLY A 153 -8.06 0.48 2.30
N GLY A 154 -7.22 1.05 1.45
CA GLY A 154 -6.70 2.40 1.58
C GLY A 154 -7.03 3.25 0.37
N PHE A 155 -8.20 3.90 0.36
CA PHE A 155 -8.45 5.07 -0.51
C PHE A 155 -7.40 6.19 -0.27
N LEU A 156 -6.64 6.11 0.82
CA LEU A 156 -5.58 7.05 1.22
C LEU A 156 -4.30 6.98 0.36
N ASN A 157 -3.94 5.83 -0.22
CA ASN A 157 -2.72 5.71 -1.05
C ASN A 157 -2.81 6.53 -2.35
N PHE A 158 -4.03 6.81 -2.83
CA PHE A 158 -4.27 7.70 -3.98
C PHE A 158 -3.94 9.17 -3.69
N PHE A 159 -3.93 9.60 -2.42
CA PHE A 159 -3.68 11.00 -2.03
C PHE A 159 -2.21 11.30 -1.68
N GLY A 160 -1.37 10.27 -1.51
CA GLY A 160 0.02 10.44 -1.09
C GLY A 160 0.92 11.07 -2.15
N GLU A 161 0.83 10.60 -3.41
CA GLU A 161 1.73 11.03 -4.50
C GLU A 161 0.99 11.68 -5.69
N ASN A 162 -0.34 11.50 -5.81
CA ASN A 162 -1.16 11.93 -6.96
C ASN A 162 -2.35 12.84 -6.59
N ALA A 163 -2.34 13.49 -5.41
CA ALA A 163 -3.46 14.35 -4.98
C ALA A 163 -3.72 15.55 -5.91
N ASN A 164 -2.70 16.01 -6.67
CA ASN A 164 -2.79 17.21 -7.50
C ASN A 164 -3.83 17.10 -8.64
N PRO A 165 -3.81 16.09 -9.54
CA PRO A 165 -4.80 15.97 -10.60
C PRO A 165 -6.22 15.65 -10.08
N PHE A 166 -6.37 14.90 -8.98
CA PHE A 166 -7.70 14.52 -8.48
C PHE A 166 -8.40 15.66 -7.73
N ALA A 167 -7.68 16.42 -6.91
CA ALA A 167 -8.22 17.62 -6.27
C ALA A 167 -8.57 18.72 -7.28
N LEU A 168 -7.78 18.83 -8.36
CA LEU A 168 -8.09 19.70 -9.50
C LEU A 168 -9.30 19.19 -10.30
N ALA A 169 -9.43 17.88 -10.51
CA ALA A 169 -10.58 17.29 -11.20
C ALA A 169 -11.88 17.45 -10.40
N LEU A 170 -11.86 17.19 -9.08
CA LEU A 170 -13.00 17.47 -8.20
C LEU A 170 -13.32 18.95 -8.12
N GLY A 171 -12.28 19.81 -8.08
CA GLY A 171 -12.44 21.26 -8.18
C GLY A 171 -13.12 21.68 -9.49
N ALA A 172 -12.64 21.21 -10.64
CA ALA A 172 -13.21 21.50 -11.95
C ALA A 172 -14.65 20.99 -12.08
N VAL A 173 -14.95 19.79 -11.58
CA VAL A 173 -16.31 19.22 -11.55
C VAL A 173 -17.23 20.05 -10.63
N SER A 174 -16.73 20.56 -9.51
CA SER A 174 -17.51 21.44 -8.62
C SER A 174 -17.79 22.82 -9.22
N VAL A 175 -16.88 23.36 -10.05
CA VAL A 175 -17.11 24.58 -10.84
C VAL A 175 -18.19 24.35 -11.90
N LEU A 176 -18.09 23.25 -12.65
CA LEU A 176 -19.09 22.84 -13.65
C LEU A 176 -20.49 22.64 -13.03
N ALA A 177 -20.55 22.10 -11.81
CA ALA A 177 -21.78 21.95 -11.03
C ALA A 177 -22.48 23.29 -10.70
N THR A 178 -21.71 24.38 -10.53
CA THR A 178 -22.26 25.70 -10.20
C THR A 178 -22.63 26.59 -11.38
N LEU A 179 -22.17 26.26 -12.59
CA LEU A 179 -22.50 27.01 -13.81
C LEU A 179 -23.86 26.60 -14.42
N GLY A 180 -24.67 25.82 -13.70
CA GLY A 180 -26.06 25.50 -14.06
C GLY A 180 -26.22 24.28 -14.97
N SER A 181 -25.14 23.59 -15.33
CA SER A 181 -25.18 22.44 -16.25
C SER A 181 -25.48 21.10 -15.56
N VAL A 182 -25.71 21.08 -14.24
CA VAL A 182 -25.73 19.84 -13.45
C VAL A 182 -26.89 19.88 -12.44
N SER A 183 -27.61 18.77 -12.30
CA SER A 183 -28.84 18.72 -11.49
C SER A 183 -28.56 18.85 -9.99
N LEU A 184 -29.53 19.41 -9.24
CA LEU A 184 -29.48 19.59 -7.78
C LEU A 184 -28.95 18.36 -7.00
N PRO A 185 -29.41 17.11 -7.26
CA PRO A 185 -28.89 15.94 -6.54
C PRO A 185 -27.40 15.69 -6.79
N ILE A 186 -26.90 15.98 -8.00
CA ILE A 186 -25.48 15.81 -8.33
C ILE A 186 -24.64 16.87 -7.62
N THR A 187 -25.15 18.11 -7.51
CA THR A 187 -24.43 19.17 -6.76
C THR A 187 -24.26 18.83 -5.28
N ILE A 188 -25.26 18.22 -4.65
CA ILE A 188 -25.20 17.79 -3.24
C ILE A 188 -24.21 16.63 -3.08
N ALA A 189 -24.21 15.67 -4.00
CA ALA A 189 -23.26 14.55 -3.99
C ALA A 189 -21.81 15.02 -4.17
N ILE A 190 -21.56 16.01 -5.03
CA ILE A 190 -20.22 16.57 -5.21
C ILE A 190 -19.75 17.33 -3.96
N LEU A 191 -20.64 18.10 -3.32
CA LEU A 191 -20.34 18.81 -2.08
C LEU A 191 -20.03 17.86 -0.92
N SER A 192 -20.78 16.76 -0.79
CA SER A 192 -20.52 15.76 0.25
C SER A 192 -19.20 15.02 0.04
N ILE A 193 -18.88 14.65 -1.20
CA ILE A 193 -17.59 14.05 -1.56
C ILE A 193 -16.44 15.03 -1.28
N SER A 194 -16.60 16.30 -1.64
CA SER A 194 -15.59 17.34 -1.40
C SER A 194 -15.35 17.58 0.09
N PHE A 195 -16.41 17.54 0.91
CA PHE A 195 -16.29 17.63 2.36
C PHE A 195 -15.56 16.43 2.95
N PHE A 196 -15.92 15.22 2.53
CA PHE A 196 -15.25 13.99 2.95
C PHE A 196 -13.75 14.02 2.61
N VAL A 197 -13.39 14.42 1.39
CA VAL A 197 -11.99 14.53 0.96
C VAL A 197 -11.23 15.57 1.79
N GLY A 198 -11.83 16.72 2.12
CA GLY A 198 -11.19 17.74 2.96
C GLY A 198 -10.86 17.25 4.38
N ILE A 199 -11.76 16.47 4.98
CA ILE A 199 -11.51 15.83 6.29
C ILE A 199 -10.35 14.85 6.19
N MET A 200 -10.34 14.01 5.16
CA MET A 200 -9.31 12.98 4.98
C MET A 200 -7.92 13.60 4.75
N VAL A 201 -7.81 14.69 3.99
CA VAL A 201 -6.55 15.43 3.80
C VAL A 201 -6.07 16.01 5.14
N THR A 202 -6.96 16.58 5.95
CA THR A 202 -6.61 17.13 7.27
C THR A 202 -6.09 16.04 8.20
N LEU A 203 -6.71 14.86 8.20
CA LEU A 203 -6.25 13.72 9.00
C LEU A 203 -4.88 13.20 8.53
N ALA A 204 -4.69 13.04 7.22
CA ALA A 204 -3.43 12.58 6.65
C ALA A 204 -2.26 13.54 6.96
N THR A 205 -2.48 14.85 6.76
CA THR A 205 -1.48 15.88 7.05
C THR A 205 -1.09 15.92 8.54
N ASN A 206 -2.07 15.77 9.44
CA ASN A 206 -1.81 15.72 10.87
C ASN A 206 -1.05 14.44 11.29
N LEU A 207 -1.37 13.30 10.68
CA LEU A 207 -0.65 12.05 10.94
C LEU A 207 0.82 12.18 10.55
N THR A 208 1.13 12.74 9.38
CA THR A 208 2.52 13.01 8.96
C THR A 208 3.26 13.91 9.94
N LEU A 209 2.61 14.94 10.49
CA LEU A 209 3.22 15.82 11.48
C LEU A 209 3.50 15.10 12.82
N ILE A 210 2.60 14.21 13.23
CA ILE A 210 2.76 13.38 14.44
C ILE A 210 3.91 12.38 14.25
N GLU A 211 3.96 11.68 13.11
CA GLU A 211 5.04 10.74 12.79
C GLU A 211 6.43 11.40 12.76
N ASN A 212 6.47 12.68 12.38
CA ASN A 212 7.71 13.47 12.38
C ASN A 212 7.98 14.21 13.71
N ASN A 213 7.22 13.90 14.76
CA ASN A 213 7.38 14.44 16.11
C ASN A 213 7.33 15.98 16.17
N CYS A 214 6.51 16.60 15.31
CA CYS A 214 6.34 18.05 15.30
C CYS A 214 5.61 18.56 16.57
N PRO A 215 5.87 19.80 17.02
CA PRO A 215 5.18 20.38 18.17
C PRO A 215 3.67 20.50 17.94
N ASP A 216 2.87 20.30 18.99
CA ASP A 216 1.39 20.39 18.95
C ASP A 216 0.89 21.70 18.32
N THR A 217 1.63 22.80 18.50
CA THR A 217 1.32 24.10 17.90
C THR A 217 1.30 24.08 16.37
N THR A 218 2.16 23.27 15.73
CA THR A 218 2.20 23.11 14.27
C THR A 218 1.04 22.27 13.76
N ILE A 219 0.65 21.24 14.52
CA ILE A 219 -0.51 20.39 14.23
C ILE A 219 -1.80 21.22 14.32
N ILE A 220 -1.93 22.05 15.36
CA ILE A 220 -3.06 22.96 15.55
C ILE A 220 -3.10 24.00 14.43
N MET A 221 -1.97 24.61 14.07
CA MET A 221 -1.90 25.60 12.99
C MET A 221 -2.31 24.99 11.64
N ASN A 222 -1.85 23.77 11.33
CA ASN A 222 -2.24 23.04 10.13
C ASN A 222 -3.76 22.74 10.11
N SER A 223 -4.31 22.31 11.24
CA SER A 223 -5.75 22.03 11.38
C SER A 223 -6.59 23.30 11.20
N VAL A 224 -6.16 24.43 11.77
CA VAL A 224 -6.83 25.73 11.62
C VAL A 224 -6.78 26.22 10.19
N LEU A 225 -5.63 26.10 9.51
CA LEU A 225 -5.47 26.52 8.12
C LEU A 225 -6.38 25.73 7.17
N ASN A 226 -6.46 24.41 7.35
CA ASN A 226 -7.36 23.56 6.58
C ASN A 226 -8.84 23.87 6.87
N PHE A 227 -9.21 24.16 8.12
CA PHE A 227 -10.57 24.54 8.49
C PHE A 227 -10.99 25.90 7.90
N ILE A 228 -10.10 26.89 7.95
CA ILE A 228 -10.31 28.20 7.31
C ILE A 228 -10.46 28.05 5.80
N GLY A 229 -9.60 27.24 5.17
CA GLY A 229 -9.74 26.88 3.77
C GLY A 229 -11.12 26.28 3.49
N PHE A 230 -11.51 25.24 4.22
CA PHE A 230 -12.78 24.57 4.02
C PHE A 230 -13.98 25.52 4.15
N THR A 231 -14.03 26.32 5.22
CA THR A 231 -15.12 27.28 5.45
C THR A 231 -15.20 28.32 4.32
N LEU A 232 -14.07 28.91 3.91
CA LEU A 232 -14.01 29.83 2.76
C LEU A 232 -14.51 29.17 1.47
N GLY A 233 -14.18 27.89 1.27
CA GLY A 233 -14.59 27.13 0.09
C GLY A 233 -16.10 26.95 0.01
N VAL A 234 -16.74 26.64 1.14
CA VAL A 234 -18.21 26.53 1.24
C VAL A 234 -18.88 27.89 1.00
N PHE A 235 -18.35 28.98 1.56
CA PHE A 235 -18.90 30.32 1.39
C PHE A 235 -18.84 30.82 -0.07
N LEU A 236 -17.77 30.50 -0.78
CA LEU A 236 -17.55 30.92 -2.17
C LEU A 236 -18.19 29.99 -3.22
N LYS A 237 -19.00 29.00 -2.78
CA LYS A 237 -19.65 27.98 -3.62
C LYS A 237 -18.62 27.25 -4.52
N GLY A 238 -19.05 26.52 -5.54
CA GLY A 238 -18.22 25.61 -6.36
C GLY A 238 -16.85 26.12 -6.85
N THR A 239 -16.67 27.44 -7.05
CA THR A 239 -15.34 28.03 -7.33
C THR A 239 -14.44 28.09 -6.11
N GLY A 240 -15.00 28.33 -4.93
CA GLY A 240 -14.30 28.33 -3.65
C GLY A 240 -13.82 26.95 -3.23
N THR A 241 -14.68 25.93 -3.36
CA THR A 241 -14.32 24.55 -3.01
C THR A 241 -13.14 24.08 -3.85
N ALA A 242 -13.12 24.40 -5.14
CA ALA A 242 -12.03 24.07 -6.06
C ALA A 242 -10.69 24.75 -5.69
N ILE A 243 -10.74 26.04 -5.32
CA ILE A 243 -9.54 26.79 -4.92
C ILE A 243 -8.98 26.22 -3.61
N VAL A 244 -9.84 25.83 -2.69
CA VAL A 244 -9.46 25.32 -1.38
C VAL A 244 -8.88 23.92 -1.47
N THR A 245 -9.49 23.02 -2.26
CA THR A 245 -8.92 21.68 -2.50
C THR A 245 -7.60 21.75 -3.23
N ALA A 246 -7.44 22.69 -4.18
CA ALA A 246 -6.17 22.91 -4.86
C ALA A 246 -5.10 23.48 -3.92
N PHE A 247 -5.45 24.42 -3.05
CA PHE A 247 -4.54 25.03 -2.09
C PHE A 247 -4.10 24.04 -0.99
N SER A 248 -5.03 23.25 -0.43
CA SER A 248 -4.71 22.22 0.57
C SER A 248 -3.85 21.11 -0.04
N SER A 249 -4.12 20.70 -1.28
CA SER A 249 -3.29 19.74 -2.01
C SER A 249 -1.91 20.30 -2.34
N TRP A 250 -1.81 21.59 -2.66
CA TRP A 250 -0.53 22.25 -2.88
C TRP A 250 0.30 22.32 -1.58
N LEU A 251 -0.32 22.70 -0.46
CA LEU A 251 0.29 22.68 0.87
C LEU A 251 0.84 21.29 1.22
N TYR A 252 0.04 20.25 0.99
CA TYR A 252 0.43 18.87 1.26
C TYR A 252 1.62 18.39 0.42
N ASN A 253 1.66 18.72 -0.86
CA ASN A 253 2.73 18.20 -1.73
C ASN A 253 4.02 19.03 -1.70
N ASN A 254 3.96 20.32 -1.36
CA ASN A 254 5.12 21.22 -1.49
C ASN A 254 5.66 21.69 -0.14
N ILE A 255 4.77 21.93 0.84
CA ILE A 255 5.17 22.51 2.12
C ILE A 255 5.37 21.43 3.17
N LEU A 256 4.48 20.45 3.27
CA LEU A 256 4.62 19.42 4.30
C LEU A 256 5.89 18.55 4.16
N PRO A 257 6.33 18.11 2.96
CA PRO A 257 7.57 17.36 2.79
C PRO A 257 8.83 18.18 3.08
N SER A 258 8.77 19.52 2.98
CA SER A 258 9.90 20.41 3.30
C SER A 258 9.95 20.80 4.78
N VAL A 259 8.79 20.86 5.46
CA VAL A 259 8.68 21.26 6.87
C VAL A 259 8.74 20.07 7.82
N ALA A 260 8.13 18.93 7.49
CA ALA A 260 8.03 17.78 8.39
C ALA A 260 9.40 17.19 8.78
N PRO A 261 10.40 17.04 7.89
CA PRO A 261 11.72 16.55 8.27
C PRO A 261 12.48 17.51 9.20
N LEU A 262 12.20 18.82 9.15
CA LEU A 262 12.83 19.82 10.01
C LEU A 262 12.37 19.70 11.46
N CYS A 263 11.19 19.12 11.71
CA CYS A 263 10.71 18.82 13.06
C CYS A 263 11.51 17.71 13.75
N LYS A 264 12.04 16.77 12.96
CA LYS A 264 12.74 15.58 13.49
C LYS A 264 14.10 15.92 14.15
N TYR A 265 14.62 17.12 13.90
CA TYR A 265 15.91 17.60 14.40
C TYR A 265 15.79 18.61 15.56
N LYS A 266 14.61 18.74 16.17
CA LYS A 266 14.39 19.53 17.40
C LYS A 266 14.07 18.65 18.59
#